data_AF-A0A9N9WEC5-F1
#
_entry.id   AF-A0A9N9WEC5-F1
#
_cell.length_a   1.000
_cell.length_b   1.000
_cell.length_c   1.000
_cell.angle_alpha   90.00
_cell.angle_beta   90.00
_cell.angle_gamma   90.00
#
_symmetry.space_group_name_H-M   'P 1'
#
loop_
_entity.id
_entity.type
_entity.pdbx_description
1 polymer ?
#
loop_
_entity_poly.entity_id
_entity_poly.type
_entity_poly.pdbx_seq_one_letter_code
_entity_poly.pdbx_strand_id
1 'polypeptide(L)'
;MSVLFQTVINTGKLYSLNKSLRASLSKCKCLSVRKYSENPKKFASFDDVVAQRRAESKRSIVVQVNSESSFNELYCYCSKYAEVHGVHHYRNTEGEHFMLVEFKSEECLKDVLQTCGSHQKNVDVMALHSPFLWFRAVSGKKEKLVAAQTQSLVIKDGNAIVDEAVLYKELAECSSVSDQIQLLYDRTKLNDLGVRLRYMVARHLEVIFDSLYANVQVQPFGSSVNGFGKMGCDLDLVLTNSVTDEMVHLPSIYFSVKMTYV
;
A
#
# COMPACT_ATOMS: atom_id res chain seq x y z
N MET A 1 -59.03 -14.34 -10.47
CA MET A 1 -58.87 -14.04 -9.03
C MET A 1 -57.58 -13.23 -8.87
N SER A 2 -57.47 -12.02 -9.40
CA SER A 2 -58.00 -10.74 -8.89
C SER A 2 -57.38 -10.28 -7.56
N VAL A 3 -56.33 -9.46 -7.70
CA VAL A 3 -56.01 -8.20 -6.98
C VAL A 3 -55.84 -8.24 -5.44
N LEU A 4 -54.65 -7.86 -4.95
CA LEU A 4 -54.42 -6.56 -4.29
C LEU A 4 -52.97 -6.38 -3.81
N PHE A 5 -52.27 -5.48 -4.51
CA PHE A 5 -51.13 -4.72 -4.00
C PHE A 5 -51.54 -3.94 -2.76
N GLN A 6 -50.67 -3.88 -1.75
CA GLN A 6 -50.70 -2.79 -0.79
C GLN A 6 -49.29 -2.35 -0.41
N THR A 7 -48.93 -1.24 -1.03
CA THR A 7 -47.85 -0.30 -0.72
C THR A 7 -48.04 0.27 0.69
N VAL A 8 -46.98 0.32 1.50
CA VAL A 8 -46.91 1.27 2.62
C VAL A 8 -45.57 1.99 2.56
N ILE A 9 -45.64 3.25 2.14
CA ILE A 9 -44.57 4.24 2.19
C ILE A 9 -44.69 5.02 3.51
N ASN A 10 -43.53 5.31 4.10
CA ASN A 10 -43.21 6.34 5.10
C ASN A 10 -43.87 6.28 6.49
N THR A 11 -43.04 6.25 7.52
CA THR A 11 -42.65 7.48 8.24
C THR A 11 -41.56 7.18 9.26
N GLY A 12 -40.47 7.96 9.21
CA GLY A 12 -39.35 7.82 10.14
C GLY A 12 -39.76 8.09 11.59
N LYS A 13 -39.15 7.33 12.50
CA LYS A 13 -38.95 7.71 13.90
C LYS A 13 -37.77 6.89 14.44
N LEU A 14 -36.67 7.60 14.72
CA LEU A 14 -35.61 7.12 15.60
C LEU A 14 -36.24 6.67 16.91
N TYR A 15 -36.27 5.36 17.16
CA TYR A 15 -36.61 4.84 18.48
C TYR A 15 -35.33 4.58 19.27
N SER A 16 -35.15 5.48 20.23
CA SER A 16 -34.30 5.39 21.41
C SER A 16 -34.30 3.99 22.03
N LEU A 17 -33.23 3.24 21.82
CA LEU A 17 -32.88 2.07 22.63
C LEU A 17 -32.17 2.55 23.89
N ASN A 18 -32.94 2.99 24.88
CA ASN A 18 -32.44 3.21 26.23
C ASN A 18 -33.48 2.78 27.25
N LYS A 19 -33.63 1.46 27.44
CA LYS A 19 -34.02 0.86 28.72
C LYS A 19 -33.96 -0.65 28.63
N SER A 20 -32.99 -1.21 29.34
CA SER A 20 -33.10 -2.45 30.14
C SER A 20 -31.87 -3.33 30.03
N LEU A 21 -30.78 -2.92 30.68
CA LEU A 21 -29.82 -3.85 31.26
C LEU A 21 -29.41 -3.30 32.63
N ARG A 22 -30.28 -3.52 33.63
CA ARG A 22 -29.84 -3.59 35.04
C ARG A 22 -29.11 -4.91 35.23
N ALA A 23 -27.89 -4.97 34.74
CA ALA A 23 -26.89 -5.92 35.19
C ALA A 23 -25.74 -5.08 35.74
N SER A 24 -25.31 -5.38 36.96
CA SER A 24 -24.15 -4.78 37.59
C SER A 24 -22.93 -5.07 36.70
N LEU A 25 -22.59 -4.13 35.82
CA LEU A 25 -21.32 -4.08 35.10
C LEU A 25 -20.24 -3.83 36.15
N SER A 26 -19.79 -4.92 36.79
CA SER A 26 -18.48 -4.96 37.42
C SER A 26 -17.49 -4.42 36.39
N LYS A 27 -16.83 -3.30 36.71
CA LYS A 27 -15.90 -2.57 35.85
C LYS A 27 -14.89 -3.50 35.19
N CYS A 28 -15.23 -4.05 34.02
CA CYS A 28 -14.27 -4.60 33.08
C CYS A 28 -13.48 -3.42 32.51
N LYS A 29 -12.38 -3.07 33.18
CA LYS A 29 -11.41 -2.07 32.72
C LYS A 29 -10.74 -2.44 31.39
N CYS A 30 -10.93 -3.65 30.87
CA CYS A 30 -10.34 -4.09 29.61
C CYS A 30 -10.91 -3.36 28.37
N LEU A 31 -12.14 -2.83 28.43
CA LEU A 31 -12.76 -2.15 27.29
C LEU A 31 -12.55 -0.62 27.29
N SER A 32 -12.05 -0.03 28.37
CA SER A 32 -11.98 1.44 28.52
C SER A 32 -10.59 2.05 28.35
N VAL A 33 -9.60 1.29 27.88
CA VAL A 33 -8.23 1.81 27.67
C VAL A 33 -7.76 1.50 26.26
N ARG A 34 -8.51 1.96 25.25
CA ARG A 34 -7.83 2.53 24.09
C ARG A 34 -7.47 3.94 24.50
N LYS A 35 -6.17 4.20 24.73
CA LYS A 35 -5.65 5.57 24.70
C LYS A 35 -6.00 6.10 23.30
N TYR A 36 -7.10 6.83 23.19
CA TYR A 36 -7.42 7.63 22.02
C TYR A 36 -6.33 8.68 21.92
N SER A 37 -5.26 8.33 21.20
CA SER A 37 -4.44 9.35 20.58
C SER A 37 -5.21 9.84 19.35
N GLU A 38 -5.19 11.16 19.21
CA GLU A 38 -5.39 11.92 17.97
C GLU A 38 -6.79 12.45 17.66
N ASN A 39 -6.75 13.71 17.21
CA ASN A 39 -7.81 14.54 16.64
C ASN A 39 -8.84 13.74 15.83
N PRO A 40 -10.11 14.18 15.76
CA PRO A 40 -11.13 13.50 14.97
C PRO A 40 -10.72 13.45 13.50
N LYS A 41 -10.08 12.35 13.09
CA LYS A 41 -9.80 12.05 11.68
C LYS A 41 -11.14 11.79 11.01
N LYS A 42 -11.37 12.44 9.87
CA LYS A 42 -12.53 12.20 9.02
C LYS A 42 -12.63 10.70 8.74
N PHE A 43 -13.82 10.12 8.95
CA PHE A 43 -14.06 8.73 8.59
C PHE A 43 -13.80 8.54 7.09
N ALA A 44 -12.91 7.62 6.74
CA ALA A 44 -12.65 7.20 5.37
C ALA A 44 -13.31 5.83 5.18
N SER A 45 -14.10 5.69 4.11
CA SER A 45 -14.69 4.40 3.75
C SER A 45 -13.62 3.44 3.22
N PHE A 46 -13.97 2.16 3.11
CA PHE A 46 -13.08 1.18 2.47
C PHE A 46 -12.72 1.61 1.04
N ASP A 47 -13.71 2.06 0.27
CA ASP A 47 -13.51 2.49 -1.10
C ASP A 47 -12.60 3.73 -1.20
N ASP A 48 -12.74 4.68 -0.26
CA ASP A 48 -11.84 5.85 -0.18
C ASP A 48 -10.39 5.43 0.06
N VAL A 49 -10.17 4.47 0.98
CA VAL A 49 -8.83 3.96 1.28
C VAL A 49 -8.25 3.23 0.08
N VAL A 50 -9.03 2.37 -0.57
CA VAL A 50 -8.59 1.65 -1.79
C VAL A 50 -8.26 2.65 -2.91
N ALA A 51 -9.13 3.63 -3.15
CA ALA A 51 -8.90 4.67 -4.15
C ALA A 51 -7.64 5.48 -3.85
N GLN A 52 -7.41 5.84 -2.60
CA GLN A 52 -6.20 6.53 -2.16
C GLN A 52 -4.94 5.69 -2.44
N ARG A 53 -4.91 4.41 -2.02
CA ARG A 53 -3.74 3.53 -2.22
C ARG A 53 -3.46 3.25 -3.69
N ARG A 54 -4.52 3.13 -4.51
CA ARG A 54 -4.37 3.06 -5.97
C ARG A 54 -3.76 4.34 -6.52
N ALA A 55 -4.23 5.51 -6.11
CA ALA A 55 -3.67 6.79 -6.54
C ALA A 55 -2.19 6.96 -6.12
N GLU A 56 -1.82 6.55 -4.91
CA GLU A 56 -0.42 6.48 -4.44
C GLU A 56 0.43 5.62 -5.37
N SER A 57 -0.03 4.41 -5.71
CA SER A 57 0.70 3.52 -6.62
C SER A 57 0.85 4.10 -8.03
N LYS A 58 -0.16 4.81 -8.53
CA LYS A 58 -0.18 5.40 -9.89
C LYS A 58 0.84 6.52 -10.08
N ARG A 59 1.24 7.18 -8.99
CA ARG A 59 2.25 8.24 -8.99
C ARG A 59 3.58 7.80 -8.34
N SER A 60 3.82 6.50 -8.21
CA SER A 60 5.04 5.97 -7.61
C SER A 60 5.85 5.10 -8.56
N ILE A 61 7.15 4.93 -8.29
CA ILE A 61 8.06 3.99 -8.96
C ILE A 61 8.85 3.21 -7.93
N VAL A 62 9.23 1.99 -8.29
CA VAL A 62 10.19 1.18 -7.55
C VAL A 62 11.51 1.22 -8.30
N VAL A 63 12.58 1.58 -7.61
CA VAL A 63 13.89 1.76 -8.21
C VAL A 63 14.91 0.89 -7.48
N GLN A 64 15.53 -0.04 -8.20
CA GLN A 64 16.70 -0.75 -7.69
C GLN A 64 17.89 0.22 -7.62
N VAL A 65 18.59 0.21 -6.49
CA VAL A 65 19.76 1.04 -6.25
C VAL A 65 20.91 0.19 -5.72
N ASN A 66 22.15 0.70 -5.83
CA ASN A 66 23.32 -0.05 -5.39
C ASN A 66 23.43 -0.12 -3.85
N SER A 67 22.94 0.91 -3.14
CA SER A 67 23.06 1.03 -1.69
C SER A 67 22.08 2.06 -1.12
N GLU A 68 21.88 2.05 0.20
CA GLU A 68 21.11 3.09 0.91
C GLU A 68 21.66 4.52 0.61
N SER A 69 22.98 4.65 0.48
CA SER A 69 23.65 5.92 0.19
C SER A 69 23.31 6.52 -1.17
N SER A 70 22.70 5.76 -2.08
CA SER A 70 22.19 6.27 -3.36
C SER A 70 20.97 7.18 -3.20
N PHE A 71 20.38 7.28 -2.00
CA PHE A 71 19.19 8.11 -1.74
C PHE A 71 19.35 9.54 -2.24
N ASN A 72 20.43 10.23 -1.83
CA ASN A 72 20.61 11.65 -2.18
C ASN A 72 20.75 11.85 -3.69
N GLU A 73 21.43 10.92 -4.36
CA GLU A 73 21.65 10.98 -5.80
C GLU A 73 20.33 10.73 -6.55
N LEU A 74 19.59 9.69 -6.19
CA LEU A 74 18.29 9.36 -6.77
C LEU A 74 17.28 10.49 -6.52
N TYR A 75 17.19 10.99 -5.30
CA TYR A 75 16.29 12.07 -4.93
C TYR A 75 16.60 13.34 -5.75
N CYS A 76 17.86 13.75 -5.82
CA CYS A 76 18.26 14.91 -6.61
C CYS A 76 18.01 14.69 -8.10
N TYR A 77 18.22 13.48 -8.62
CA TYR A 77 17.94 13.16 -10.01
C TYR A 77 16.44 13.28 -10.31
N CYS A 78 15.57 12.61 -9.54
CA CYS A 78 14.12 12.68 -9.69
C CYS A 78 13.60 14.12 -9.55
N SER A 79 14.16 14.89 -8.61
CA SER A 79 13.77 16.29 -8.35
C SER A 79 14.07 17.24 -9.52
N LYS A 80 14.92 16.86 -10.48
CA LYS A 80 15.14 17.65 -11.71
C LYS A 80 13.94 17.61 -12.66
N TYR A 81 13.10 16.57 -12.56
CA TYR A 81 12.00 16.30 -13.48
C TYR A 81 10.64 16.48 -12.82
N ALA A 82 10.51 16.14 -11.53
CA ALA A 82 9.23 16.16 -10.82
C ALA A 82 9.40 16.41 -9.32
N GLU A 83 8.36 16.98 -8.71
CA GLU A 83 8.28 17.12 -7.25
C GLU A 83 8.07 15.75 -6.59
N VAL A 84 9.01 15.37 -5.73
CA VAL A 84 8.99 14.11 -4.98
C VAL A 84 8.20 14.33 -3.68
N HIS A 85 7.17 13.51 -3.46
CA HIS A 85 6.37 13.49 -2.24
C HIS A 85 7.08 12.74 -1.10
N GLY A 86 7.69 11.60 -1.42
CA GLY A 86 8.39 10.79 -0.42
C GLY A 86 9.21 9.67 -1.04
N VAL A 87 10.19 9.18 -0.28
CA VAL A 87 11.03 8.03 -0.65
C VAL A 87 11.12 7.06 0.51
N HIS A 88 10.87 5.78 0.21
CA HIS A 88 10.89 4.69 1.18
C HIS A 88 11.93 3.64 0.77
N HIS A 89 12.85 3.33 1.67
CA HIS A 89 13.88 2.32 1.44
C HIS A 89 13.46 0.96 2.00
N TYR A 90 13.72 -0.10 1.24
CA TYR A 90 13.58 -1.49 1.66
C TYR A 90 14.61 -2.39 0.97
N ARG A 91 14.77 -3.63 1.46
CA ARG A 91 15.69 -4.61 0.89
C ARG A 91 14.95 -5.87 0.49
N ASN A 92 15.22 -6.46 -0.66
CA ASN A 92 14.62 -7.77 -0.96
C ASN A 92 15.25 -8.88 -0.08
N THR A 93 14.76 -10.11 -0.23
CA THR A 93 15.30 -11.29 0.47
C THR A 93 16.77 -11.59 0.14
N GLU A 94 17.25 -11.12 -1.01
CA GLU A 94 18.64 -11.28 -1.45
C GLU A 94 19.56 -10.16 -0.91
N GLY A 95 19.00 -9.18 -0.21
CA GLY A 95 19.71 -8.05 0.38
C GLY A 95 19.96 -6.89 -0.59
N GLU A 96 19.41 -6.94 -1.80
CA GLU A 96 19.47 -5.83 -2.76
C GLU A 96 18.62 -4.64 -2.29
N HIS A 97 19.09 -3.44 -2.60
CA HIS A 97 18.47 -2.21 -2.15
C HIS A 97 17.44 -1.68 -3.15
N PHE A 98 16.27 -1.33 -2.63
CA PHE A 98 15.19 -0.72 -3.40
C PHE A 98 14.69 0.55 -2.75
N MET A 99 14.22 1.47 -3.59
CA MET A 99 13.57 2.70 -3.17
C MET A 99 12.22 2.84 -3.88
N LEU A 100 11.16 2.94 -3.10
CA LEU A 100 9.85 3.37 -3.57
C LEU A 100 9.82 4.90 -3.55
N VAL A 101 9.77 5.52 -4.72
CA VAL A 101 9.68 6.98 -4.88
C VAL A 101 8.24 7.34 -5.24
N GLU A 102 7.57 8.13 -4.39
CA GLU A 102 6.25 8.68 -4.66
C GLU A 102 6.40 10.13 -5.15
N PHE A 103 5.75 10.46 -6.26
CA PHE A 103 5.67 11.82 -6.80
C PHE A 103 4.38 12.50 -6.37
N LYS A 104 4.32 13.82 -6.55
CA LYS A 104 3.13 14.61 -6.20
C LYS A 104 1.88 14.27 -7.01
N SER A 105 2.04 13.92 -8.29
CA SER A 105 0.93 13.61 -9.19
C SER A 105 1.29 12.50 -10.20
N GLU A 106 0.27 11.92 -10.84
CA GLU A 106 0.46 10.89 -11.86
C GLU A 106 1.12 11.46 -13.13
N GLU A 107 0.84 12.71 -13.46
CA GLU A 107 1.40 13.44 -14.60
C GLU A 107 2.92 13.59 -14.44
N CYS A 108 3.36 14.01 -13.25
CA CYS A 108 4.79 14.06 -12.92
C CYS A 108 5.50 12.73 -13.17
N LEU A 109 4.84 11.61 -12.84
CA LEU A 109 5.42 10.30 -13.09
C LEU A 109 5.52 9.99 -14.59
N LYS A 110 4.50 10.33 -15.37
CA LYS A 110 4.51 10.10 -16.83
C LYS A 110 5.69 10.82 -17.48
N ASP A 111 5.92 12.07 -17.09
CA ASP A 111 7.05 12.87 -17.60
C ASP A 111 8.40 12.25 -17.23
N VAL A 112 8.54 11.76 -16.00
CA VAL A 112 9.74 11.04 -15.54
C VAL A 112 9.96 9.75 -16.33
N LEU A 113 8.93 8.92 -16.53
CA LEU A 113 9.07 7.66 -17.27
C LEU A 113 9.38 7.90 -18.75
N GLN A 114 8.83 8.96 -19.36
CA GLN A 114 9.11 9.32 -20.75
C GLN A 114 10.53 9.87 -20.92
N THR A 115 11.01 10.67 -19.97
CA THR A 115 12.30 11.37 -20.08
C THR A 115 13.48 10.50 -19.61
N CYS A 116 13.27 9.72 -18.55
CA CYS A 116 14.32 8.91 -17.91
C CYS A 116 14.28 7.43 -18.36
N GLY A 117 13.17 6.97 -18.92
CA GLY A 117 13.01 5.60 -19.39
C GLY A 117 13.90 5.33 -20.60
N SER A 118 15.01 4.63 -20.39
CA SER A 118 15.85 4.13 -21.47
C SER A 118 15.69 2.61 -21.56
N HIS A 119 15.11 2.14 -22.65
CA HIS A 119 15.14 0.71 -22.97
C HIS A 119 16.56 0.32 -23.39
N GLN A 120 17.10 -0.74 -22.80
CA GLN A 120 18.35 -1.31 -23.28
C GLN A 120 18.14 -1.79 -24.73
N LYS A 121 18.73 -1.07 -25.69
CA LYS A 121 18.58 -1.31 -27.14
C LYS A 121 19.03 -2.71 -27.61
N ASN A 122 19.62 -3.52 -26.74
CA ASN A 122 20.27 -4.79 -27.07
C ASN A 122 19.63 -6.02 -26.40
N VAL A 123 18.40 -5.92 -25.90
CA VAL A 123 17.69 -7.05 -25.31
C VAL A 123 16.30 -7.10 -25.92
N ASP A 124 15.89 -8.28 -26.44
CA ASP A 124 14.51 -8.56 -26.88
C ASP A 124 13.59 -8.56 -25.65
N VAL A 125 13.30 -7.37 -25.13
CA VAL A 125 12.41 -7.15 -23.99
C VAL A 125 11.15 -6.49 -24.49
N MET A 126 10.02 -6.89 -23.90
CA MET A 126 8.74 -6.24 -24.13
C MET A 126 8.87 -4.73 -23.84
N ALA A 127 8.52 -3.89 -24.81
CA ALA A 127 8.59 -2.43 -24.70
C ALA A 127 7.42 -1.90 -23.85
N LEU A 128 7.45 -2.22 -22.55
CA LEU A 128 6.46 -1.78 -21.58
C LEU A 128 7.06 -0.69 -20.69
N HIS A 129 6.31 0.39 -20.48
CA HIS A 129 6.65 1.43 -19.51
C HIS A 129 6.37 0.93 -18.08
N SER A 130 7.25 0.07 -17.59
CA SER A 130 7.18 -0.46 -16.23
C SER A 130 7.52 0.63 -15.19
N PRO A 131 6.79 0.70 -14.06
CA PRO A 131 7.18 1.54 -12.92
C PRO A 131 8.33 0.93 -12.10
N PHE A 132 8.88 -0.23 -12.50
CA PHE A 132 10.06 -0.86 -11.92
C PHE A 132 11.28 -0.51 -12.76
N LEU A 133 12.22 0.22 -12.17
CA LEU A 133 13.38 0.78 -12.85
C LEU A 133 14.67 0.37 -12.12
N TRP A 134 15.79 0.52 -12.82
CA TRP A 134 17.11 0.41 -12.22
C TRP A 134 17.83 1.75 -12.33
N PHE A 135 18.22 2.31 -11.18
CA PHE A 135 19.05 3.50 -11.15
C PHE A 135 20.52 3.16 -11.41
N ARG A 136 21.04 3.61 -12.55
CA ARG A 136 22.46 3.56 -12.85
C ARG A 136 23.04 4.97 -12.72
N ALA A 137 23.72 5.21 -11.60
CA ALA A 137 24.54 6.40 -11.43
C ALA A 137 25.53 6.51 -12.59
N VAL A 138 25.48 7.63 -13.32
CA VAL A 138 26.43 7.87 -14.42
C VAL A 138 27.78 8.17 -13.79
N SER A 139 28.83 7.44 -14.19
CA SER A 139 30.20 7.65 -13.74
C SER A 139 30.75 8.98 -14.25
N GLY A 140 30.32 10.10 -13.66
CA GLY A 140 30.68 11.46 -14.03
C GLY A 140 30.84 12.35 -12.80
N LYS A 141 31.35 13.58 -13.00
CA LYS A 141 31.57 14.56 -11.91
C LYS A 141 30.35 14.61 -11.00
N LYS A 142 30.52 14.23 -9.73
CA LYS A 142 29.51 14.45 -8.68
C LYS A 142 29.21 15.95 -8.65
N GLU A 143 28.11 16.36 -9.28
CA GLU A 143 27.57 17.71 -9.08
C GLU A 143 27.41 17.89 -7.56
N LYS A 144 27.84 19.05 -7.03
CA LYS A 144 27.60 19.35 -5.61
C LYS A 144 26.09 19.26 -5.38
N LEU A 145 25.66 18.22 -4.68
CA LEU A 145 24.27 17.97 -4.30
C LEU A 145 23.86 19.00 -3.23
N VAL A 146 23.57 20.24 -3.65
CA VAL A 146 23.23 21.34 -2.73
C VAL A 146 21.81 21.16 -2.14
N ALA A 147 20.94 20.39 -2.79
CA ALA A 147 19.52 20.27 -2.42
C ALA A 147 19.19 19.17 -1.38
N ALA A 148 20.14 18.31 -1.01
CA ALA A 148 19.85 17.11 -0.20
C ALA A 148 19.88 17.33 1.33
N GLN A 149 20.27 18.51 1.82
CA GLN A 149 20.56 18.68 3.26
C GLN A 149 19.32 18.73 4.18
N THR A 150 18.11 18.79 3.63
CA THR A 150 16.85 18.91 4.41
C THR A 150 15.87 17.75 4.23
N GLN A 151 16.12 16.84 3.30
CA GLN A 151 15.20 15.73 2.99
C GLN A 151 15.79 14.41 3.49
N SER A 152 15.00 13.62 4.19
CA SER A 152 15.37 12.31 4.72
C SER A 152 14.44 11.22 4.19
N LEU A 153 14.92 9.98 4.21
CA LEU A 153 14.09 8.81 3.92
C LEU A 153 12.89 8.79 4.87
N VAL A 154 11.67 8.65 4.32
CA VAL A 154 10.43 8.56 5.11
C VAL A 154 10.44 7.28 5.93
N ILE A 155 10.92 6.18 5.35
CA ILE A 155 11.10 4.89 6.01
C ILE A 155 12.44 4.31 5.58
N LYS A 156 13.18 3.75 6.56
CA LYS A 156 14.38 2.94 6.34
C LYS A 156 14.08 1.50 6.70
N ASP A 157 14.46 0.56 5.83
CA ASP A 157 14.30 -0.89 6.04
C ASP A 157 12.86 -1.26 6.39
N GLY A 158 11.91 -0.71 5.62
CA GLY A 158 10.49 -0.84 5.95
C GLY A 158 9.93 -2.26 5.79
N ASN A 159 10.76 -3.26 5.49
CA ASN A 159 10.37 -4.66 5.44
C ASN A 159 11.28 -5.57 6.28
N ALA A 160 12.01 -5.02 7.25
CA ALA A 160 12.83 -5.81 8.17
C ALA A 160 12.02 -6.95 8.80
N ILE A 161 12.53 -8.18 8.66
CA ILE A 161 11.90 -9.37 9.22
C ILE A 161 11.96 -9.27 10.75
N VAL A 162 10.84 -9.58 11.40
CA VAL A 162 10.79 -9.64 12.86
C VAL A 162 11.62 -10.83 13.32
N ASP A 163 12.67 -10.57 14.08
CA ASP A 163 13.44 -11.61 14.77
C ASP A 163 12.55 -12.25 15.84
N GLU A 164 12.24 -13.54 15.67
CA GLU A 164 11.38 -14.28 16.57
C GLU A 164 11.96 -14.36 17.99
N ALA A 165 13.27 -14.55 18.14
CA ALA A 165 13.90 -14.66 19.45
C ALA A 165 13.82 -13.33 20.22
N VAL A 166 14.02 -12.21 19.52
CA VAL A 166 13.83 -10.87 20.10
C VAL A 166 12.36 -10.66 20.46
N LEU A 167 11.43 -10.99 19.56
CA LEU A 167 10.00 -10.85 19.82
C LEU A 167 9.54 -11.65 21.04
N TYR A 168 9.96 -12.91 21.16
CA TYR A 168 9.62 -13.75 22.33
C TYR A 168 10.13 -13.15 23.64
N LYS A 169 11.35 -12.59 23.63
CA LYS A 169 11.91 -11.93 24.80
C LYS A 169 11.09 -10.70 25.20
N GLU A 170 10.76 -9.84 24.25
CA GLU A 170 9.96 -8.63 24.53
C GLU A 170 8.54 -8.97 25.01
N LEU A 171 7.94 -10.04 24.47
CA LEU A 171 6.64 -10.53 24.95
C LEU A 171 6.71 -11.05 26.39
N ALA A 172 7.79 -11.71 26.77
CA ALA A 172 8.00 -12.19 28.14
C ALA A 172 8.18 -11.04 29.15
N GLU A 173 8.66 -9.88 28.71
CA GLU A 173 8.89 -8.69 29.54
C GLU A 173 7.62 -7.83 29.74
N CYS A 174 6.53 -8.14 29.02
CA CYS A 174 5.27 -7.39 29.12
C CYS A 174 4.55 -7.60 30.46
N SER A 175 3.91 -6.53 30.97
CA SER A 175 3.25 -6.55 32.29
C SER A 175 1.90 -7.27 32.32
N SER A 176 1.27 -7.47 31.16
CA SER A 176 -0.04 -8.10 31.03
C SER A 176 -0.20 -8.82 29.68
N VAL A 177 -1.14 -9.77 29.61
CA VAL A 177 -1.52 -10.45 28.35
C VAL A 177 -2.04 -9.45 27.32
N SER A 178 -2.72 -8.38 27.75
CA SER A 178 -3.18 -7.32 26.84
C SER A 178 -2.01 -6.58 26.19
N ASP A 179 -0.95 -6.29 26.95
CA ASP A 179 0.26 -5.67 26.42
C ASP A 179 0.98 -6.61 25.46
N GLN A 180 1.03 -7.91 25.76
CA GLN A 180 1.59 -8.93 24.86
C GLN A 180 0.86 -8.97 23.52
N ILE A 181 -0.48 -8.97 23.53
CA ILE A 181 -1.29 -8.98 22.31
C ILE A 181 -1.05 -7.70 21.49
N GLN A 182 -1.02 -6.54 22.14
CA GLN A 182 -0.79 -5.26 21.46
C GLN A 182 0.63 -5.20 20.85
N LEU A 183 1.65 -5.62 21.60
CA LEU A 183 3.03 -5.68 21.12
C LEU A 183 3.16 -6.64 19.93
N LEU A 184 2.59 -7.85 20.04
CA LEU A 184 2.60 -8.83 18.96
C LEU A 184 1.96 -8.25 17.69
N TYR A 185 0.78 -7.61 17.83
CA TYR A 185 0.12 -6.96 16.72
C TYR A 185 0.98 -5.85 16.11
N ASP A 186 1.51 -4.94 16.92
CA ASP A 186 2.30 -3.81 16.41
C ASP A 186 3.60 -4.24 15.72
N ARG A 187 4.23 -5.33 16.18
CA ARG A 187 5.44 -5.88 15.58
C ARG A 187 5.17 -6.64 14.29
N THR A 188 4.03 -7.30 14.18
CA THR A 188 3.76 -8.24 13.08
C THR A 188 2.83 -7.70 12.00
N LYS A 189 2.02 -6.69 12.31
CA LYS A 189 1.05 -6.11 11.37
C LYS A 189 1.73 -5.63 10.10
N LEU A 190 0.98 -5.74 9.01
CA LEU A 190 1.34 -5.14 7.74
C LEU A 190 1.51 -3.63 7.90
N ASN A 191 2.71 -3.13 7.62
CA ASN A 191 3.03 -1.71 7.72
C ASN A 191 2.70 -0.93 6.44
N ASP A 192 2.80 0.41 6.51
CA ASP A 192 2.45 1.30 5.40
C ASP A 192 3.25 1.01 4.12
N LEU A 193 4.55 0.73 4.24
CA LEU A 193 5.38 0.41 3.09
C LEU A 193 4.94 -0.91 2.43
N GLY A 194 4.65 -1.93 3.25
CA GLY A 194 4.15 -3.21 2.76
C GLY A 194 2.80 -3.08 2.06
N VAL A 195 1.91 -2.17 2.50
CA VAL A 195 0.66 -1.86 1.77
C VAL A 195 1.00 -1.20 0.44
N ARG A 196 1.83 -0.14 0.45
CA ARG A 196 2.21 0.59 -0.78
C ARG A 196 2.81 -0.34 -1.83
N LEU A 197 3.72 -1.22 -1.44
CA LEU A 197 4.38 -2.14 -2.38
C LEU A 197 3.41 -3.18 -2.96
N ARG A 198 2.43 -3.66 -2.16
CA ARG A 198 1.36 -4.54 -2.69
C ARG A 198 0.52 -3.84 -3.76
N TYR A 199 0.16 -2.58 -3.54
CA TYR A 199 -0.53 -1.77 -4.55
C TYR A 199 0.36 -1.45 -5.77
N MET A 200 1.67 -1.27 -5.57
CA MET A 200 2.62 -1.11 -6.69
C MET A 200 2.65 -2.34 -7.60
N VAL A 201 2.57 -3.53 -7.02
CA VAL A 201 2.59 -4.78 -7.78
C VAL A 201 1.26 -4.99 -8.50
N ALA A 202 0.13 -4.70 -7.83
CA ALA A 202 -1.17 -4.67 -8.49
C ALA A 202 -1.15 -3.73 -9.70
N ARG A 203 -0.61 -2.51 -9.55
CA ARG A 203 -0.43 -1.57 -10.67
C ARG A 203 0.47 -2.13 -11.77
N HIS A 204 1.57 -2.78 -11.43
CA HIS A 204 2.48 -3.31 -12.45
C HIS A 204 1.80 -4.38 -13.31
N LEU A 205 1.06 -5.30 -12.67
CA LEU A 205 0.25 -6.28 -13.40
C LEU A 205 -0.87 -5.63 -14.20
N GLU A 206 -1.51 -4.59 -13.67
CA GLU A 206 -2.51 -3.80 -14.41
C GLU A 206 -1.90 -3.22 -15.70
N VAL A 207 -0.70 -2.63 -15.64
CA VAL A 207 0.01 -2.11 -16.83
C VAL A 207 0.37 -3.22 -17.83
N ILE A 208 0.72 -4.42 -17.37
CA ILE A 208 0.97 -5.56 -18.26
C ILE A 208 -0.33 -6.00 -18.95
N PHE A 209 -1.41 -6.18 -18.19
CA PHE A 209 -2.68 -6.68 -18.72
C PHE A 209 -3.43 -5.67 -19.59
N ASP A 210 -3.23 -4.37 -19.37
CA ASP A 210 -3.80 -3.31 -20.21
C ASP A 210 -3.33 -3.39 -21.68
N SER A 211 -2.17 -4.03 -21.93
CA SER A 211 -1.71 -4.32 -23.29
C SER A 211 -2.46 -5.47 -23.98
N LEU A 212 -3.18 -6.30 -23.21
CA LEU A 212 -3.88 -7.50 -23.68
C LEU A 212 -5.40 -7.35 -23.67
N TYR A 213 -5.93 -6.60 -22.71
CA TYR A 213 -7.37 -6.43 -22.50
C TYR A 213 -7.67 -4.97 -22.17
N ALA A 214 -8.74 -4.43 -22.76
CA ALA A 214 -9.20 -3.09 -22.45
C ALA A 214 -9.90 -3.02 -21.08
N ASN A 215 -9.79 -1.88 -20.41
CA ASN A 215 -10.49 -1.55 -19.15
C ASN A 215 -10.17 -2.50 -17.99
N VAL A 216 -8.95 -3.04 -17.95
CA VAL A 216 -8.54 -3.93 -16.87
C VAL A 216 -8.31 -3.17 -15.56
N GLN A 217 -8.68 -3.81 -14.47
CA GLN A 217 -8.35 -3.38 -13.13
C GLN A 217 -7.81 -4.53 -12.29
N VAL A 218 -6.63 -4.35 -11.70
CA VAL A 218 -6.03 -5.30 -10.75
C VAL A 218 -6.10 -4.73 -9.34
N GLN A 219 -6.77 -5.43 -8.42
CA GLN A 219 -6.96 -4.97 -7.05
C GLN A 219 -6.47 -5.99 -6.02
N PRO A 220 -5.76 -5.55 -4.96
CA PRO A 220 -5.53 -6.39 -3.79
C PRO A 220 -6.82 -6.72 -3.06
N PHE A 221 -6.93 -7.97 -2.59
CA PHE A 221 -8.00 -8.40 -1.69
C PHE A 221 -7.45 -9.21 -0.51
N GLY A 222 -8.34 -9.68 0.37
CA GLY A 222 -7.97 -10.55 1.49
C GLY A 222 -7.13 -9.85 2.56
N SER A 223 -6.06 -10.51 3.00
CA SER A 223 -5.18 -10.07 4.10
C SER A 223 -4.53 -8.71 3.85
N SER A 224 -4.38 -8.32 2.59
CA SER A 224 -3.76 -7.06 2.17
C SER A 224 -4.62 -5.83 2.47
N VAL A 225 -5.94 -5.98 2.63
CA VAL A 225 -6.89 -4.86 2.76
C VAL A 225 -7.87 -4.98 3.93
N ASN A 226 -7.99 -6.16 4.55
CA ASN A 226 -8.97 -6.41 5.62
C ASN A 226 -8.55 -5.93 7.03
N GLY A 227 -7.33 -5.40 7.18
CA GLY A 227 -6.79 -4.93 8.47
C GLY A 227 -6.14 -5.99 9.34
N PHE A 228 -6.11 -7.26 8.91
CA PHE A 228 -5.46 -8.38 9.61
C PHE A 228 -4.18 -8.87 8.91
N GLY A 229 -3.69 -8.14 7.91
CA GLY A 229 -2.46 -8.46 7.20
C GLY A 229 -1.25 -8.49 8.14
N LYS A 230 -0.36 -9.45 7.90
CA LYS A 230 0.94 -9.60 8.57
C LYS A 230 2.06 -9.28 7.58
N MET A 231 3.19 -8.78 8.04
CA MET A 231 4.41 -8.77 7.23
C MET A 231 4.72 -10.19 6.72
N GLY A 232 5.07 -10.30 5.44
CA GLY A 232 5.32 -11.58 4.76
C GLY A 232 4.08 -12.41 4.38
N CYS A 233 2.85 -11.91 4.55
CA CYS A 233 1.67 -12.59 4.04
C CYS A 233 1.53 -12.47 2.51
N ASP A 234 0.86 -13.44 1.90
CA ASP A 234 0.61 -13.50 0.45
C ASP A 234 -0.16 -12.26 -0.06
N LEU A 235 0.01 -11.96 -1.35
CA LEU A 235 -0.69 -10.87 -2.04
C LEU A 235 -1.74 -11.46 -2.97
N ASP A 236 -2.98 -11.48 -2.50
CA ASP A 236 -4.12 -11.93 -3.28
C ASP A 236 -4.62 -10.80 -4.19
N LEU A 237 -4.73 -11.06 -5.51
CA LEU A 237 -5.12 -10.08 -6.51
C LEU A 237 -6.35 -10.54 -7.30
N VAL A 238 -7.29 -9.63 -7.52
CA VAL A 238 -8.41 -9.88 -8.42
C VAL A 238 -8.20 -9.07 -9.70
N LEU A 239 -8.31 -9.76 -10.84
CA LEU A 239 -8.37 -9.14 -12.16
C LEU A 239 -9.84 -8.97 -12.52
N THR A 240 -10.27 -7.73 -12.59
CA THR A 240 -11.63 -7.34 -13.00
C THR A 240 -11.57 -6.48 -14.24
N ASN A 241 -12.70 -6.37 -14.92
CA ASN A 241 -12.87 -5.44 -16.03
C ASN A 241 -13.76 -4.30 -15.55
N SER A 242 -13.29 -3.05 -15.61
CA SER A 242 -14.05 -1.87 -15.25
C SER A 242 -15.01 -1.51 -16.39
N VAL A 243 -15.97 -2.38 -16.68
CA VAL A 243 -17.01 -2.10 -17.69
C VAL A 243 -18.28 -1.66 -16.98
N THR A 244 -18.94 -0.65 -17.55
CA THR A 244 -20.28 -0.18 -17.17
C THR A 244 -21.30 -1.34 -17.10
N ASP A 245 -22.38 -1.12 -16.33
CA ASP A 245 -23.48 -2.04 -15.99
C ASP A 245 -24.11 -2.86 -17.16
N GLU A 246 -23.71 -2.61 -18.41
CA GLU A 246 -24.22 -3.30 -19.60
C GLU A 246 -23.47 -4.60 -19.94
N MET A 247 -22.35 -4.92 -19.27
CA MET A 247 -21.54 -6.13 -19.56
C MET A 247 -21.32 -7.08 -18.37
N VAL A 248 -22.25 -7.11 -17.40
CA VAL A 248 -22.21 -7.87 -16.12
C VAL A 248 -21.96 -9.39 -16.25
N HIS A 249 -22.00 -9.95 -17.46
CA HIS A 249 -21.80 -11.38 -17.72
C HIS A 249 -20.36 -11.80 -18.06
N LEU A 250 -19.38 -10.89 -18.04
CA LEU A 250 -17.99 -11.26 -18.30
C LEU A 250 -17.31 -11.91 -17.07
N PRO A 251 -16.55 -12.99 -17.27
CA PRO A 251 -15.89 -13.70 -16.18
C PRO A 251 -14.81 -12.83 -15.52
N SER A 252 -14.83 -12.78 -14.18
CA SER A 252 -13.70 -12.25 -13.40
C SER A 252 -12.65 -13.33 -13.21
N ILE A 253 -11.38 -12.97 -13.33
CA ILE A 253 -10.29 -13.93 -13.12
C ILE A 253 -9.59 -13.61 -11.80
N TYR A 254 -9.50 -14.61 -10.93
CA TYR A 254 -8.86 -14.47 -9.62
C TYR A 254 -7.47 -15.10 -9.68
N PHE A 255 -6.46 -14.38 -9.19
CA PHE A 255 -5.09 -14.88 -9.11
C PHE A 255 -4.53 -14.59 -7.73
N SER A 256 -4.06 -15.62 -7.02
CA SER A 256 -3.26 -15.41 -5.81
C SER A 256 -1.79 -15.36 -6.22
N VAL A 257 -1.10 -14.28 -5.86
CA VAL A 257 0.35 -14.15 -6.06
C VAL A 257 1.03 -14.25 -4.70
N LYS A 258 1.82 -15.30 -4.52
CA LYS A 258 2.67 -15.38 -3.33
C LYS A 258 3.82 -14.39 -3.46
N MET A 259 3.68 -13.26 -2.77
CA MET A 259 4.71 -12.25 -2.62
C MET A 259 5.75 -12.72 -1.61
N THR A 260 6.70 -13.55 -2.05
CA THR A 260 7.85 -13.96 -1.22
C THR A 260 8.95 -12.89 -1.21
N TYR A 261 8.88 -11.87 -2.08
CA TYR A 261 10.04 -11.08 -2.53
C TYR A 261 9.95 -9.57 -2.24
N VAL A 262 8.99 -9.16 -1.42
CA VAL A 262 8.86 -7.78 -0.91
C VAL A 262 8.70 -7.79 0.61
#